data_AF-A0A3B8ZG25-F1
#
_entry.id   AF-A0A3B8ZG25-F1
#
_cell.length_a   1.000
_cell.length_b   1.000
_cell.length_c   1.000
_cell.angle_alpha   90.00
_cell.angle_beta   90.00
_cell.angle_gamma   90.00
#
_symmetry.space_group_name_H-M   'P 1'
#
loop_
_entity.id
_entity.type
_entity.pdbx_description
1 polymer ?
#
loop_
_entity_poly.entity_id
_entity_poly.type
_entity_poly.pdbx_seq_one_letter_code
_entity_poly.pdbx_strand_id
1 'polypeptide(L)'
;GEHQSRYCLDAARYADTHGLHFDNYREMWPYRDWVIRAFNSNQPYDQFTIEQLAGDLLPNPSIDQLIATGLQRCNITTNEGGTIAEENLANYASDRVQTLGWIYLGLTTNCAQCHDH
;
A
#
# COMPACT_ATOMS: atom_id res chain seq x y z
N GLY A 1 19.67 4.89 -2.47
CA GLY A 1 18.33 4.86 -1.85
C GLY A 1 17.74 3.47 -1.74
N GLU A 2 18.14 2.46 -2.53
CA GLU A 2 17.54 1.11 -2.49
C GLU A 2 17.57 0.47 -1.09
N HIS A 3 18.71 0.51 -0.39
CA HIS A 3 18.80 -0.06 0.96
C HIS A 3 17.89 0.65 1.98
N GLN A 4 17.73 1.98 1.88
CA GLN A 4 16.88 2.74 2.80
C GLN A 4 15.39 2.60 2.47
N SER A 5 15.04 2.62 1.18
CA SER A 5 13.65 2.45 0.71
C SER A 5 13.08 1.07 1.05
N ARG A 6 13.93 0.05 1.24
CA ARG A 6 13.49 -1.27 1.73
C ARG A 6 12.64 -1.19 3.00
N TYR A 7 13.01 -0.36 3.98
CA TYR A 7 12.23 -0.23 5.21
C TYR A 7 10.82 0.32 4.96
N CYS A 8 10.70 1.24 4.00
CA CYS A 8 9.40 1.75 3.57
C CYS A 8 8.58 0.67 2.84
N LEU A 9 9.22 -0.12 1.99
CA LEU A 9 8.58 -1.22 1.26
C LEU A 9 8.13 -2.35 2.19
N ASP A 10 8.94 -2.68 3.20
CA ASP A 10 8.61 -3.65 4.24
C ASP A 10 7.40 -3.15 5.05
N ALA A 11 7.38 -1.87 5.43
CA ALA A 11 6.25 -1.25 6.12
C ALA A 11 4.98 -1.21 5.27
N ALA A 12 5.11 -0.91 3.97
CA ALA A 12 4.02 -0.94 3.00
C ALA A 12 3.50 -2.35 2.70
N ARG A 13 4.23 -3.40 3.16
CA ARG A 13 3.93 -4.81 2.89
C ARG A 13 3.99 -5.15 1.41
N TYR A 14 4.94 -4.54 0.71
CA TYR A 14 5.17 -4.77 -0.70
C TYR A 14 5.52 -6.24 -0.99
N ALA A 15 4.84 -6.80 -1.97
CA ALA A 15 5.16 -8.10 -2.57
C ALA A 15 4.79 -8.07 -4.06
N ASP A 16 5.48 -8.90 -4.85
CA ASP A 16 5.18 -9.12 -6.27
C ASP A 16 4.18 -10.29 -6.48
N THR A 17 3.45 -10.67 -5.43
CA THR A 17 2.46 -11.74 -5.46
C THR A 17 1.18 -11.36 -4.70
N HIS A 18 0.13 -12.16 -4.85
CA HIS A 18 -1.18 -11.89 -4.26
C HIS A 18 -1.22 -12.13 -2.74
N GLY A 19 -0.57 -13.17 -2.25
CA GLY A 19 -0.45 -13.51 -0.83
C GLY A 19 -1.62 -14.29 -0.22
N LEU A 20 -2.73 -14.49 -0.94
CA LEU A 20 -3.90 -15.26 -0.46
C LEU A 20 -4.20 -16.46 -1.38
N HIS A 21 -4.18 -17.67 -0.80
CA HIS A 21 -4.44 -18.97 -1.44
C HIS A 21 -3.63 -19.22 -2.72
N PHE A 22 -4.11 -18.70 -3.85
CA PHE A 22 -3.44 -18.76 -5.14
C PHE A 22 -2.45 -17.59 -5.27
N ASP A 23 -1.25 -17.81 -4.74
CA ASP A 23 -0.18 -16.80 -4.65
C ASP A 23 0.54 -16.57 -5.98
N ASN A 24 -0.22 -16.15 -6.99
CA ASN A 24 0.32 -15.83 -8.31
C ASN A 24 1.05 -14.49 -8.32
N TYR A 25 1.90 -14.31 -9.33
CA TYR A 25 2.56 -13.05 -9.62
C TYR A 25 1.55 -11.91 -9.84
N ARG A 26 1.91 -10.72 -9.35
CA ARG A 26 1.19 -9.47 -9.54
C ARG A 26 2.18 -8.37 -9.90
N GLU A 27 1.83 -7.57 -10.90
CA GLU A 27 2.64 -6.43 -11.33
C GLU A 27 2.57 -5.28 -10.31
N MET A 28 3.53 -5.27 -9.36
CA MET A 28 3.63 -4.24 -8.33
C MET A 28 4.94 -3.45 -8.37
N TRP A 29 5.93 -3.93 -9.12
CA TRP A 29 7.24 -3.31 -9.30
C TRP A 29 7.24 -1.81 -9.64
N PRO A 30 6.25 -1.19 -10.33
CA PRO A 30 6.27 0.25 -10.56
C PRO A 30 6.23 1.06 -9.26
N TYR A 31 5.48 0.59 -8.25
CA TYR A 31 5.43 1.23 -6.94
C TYR A 31 6.77 1.11 -6.22
N ARG A 32 7.40 -0.08 -6.25
CA ARG A 32 8.76 -0.28 -5.69
C ARG A 32 9.75 0.71 -6.29
N ASP A 33 9.78 0.79 -7.61
CA ASP A 33 10.71 1.66 -8.32
C ASP A 33 10.41 3.13 -8.03
N TRP A 34 9.13 3.51 -7.88
CA TRP A 34 8.75 4.85 -7.44
C TRP A 34 9.27 5.17 -6.03
N VAL A 35 9.11 4.27 -5.05
CA VAL A 35 9.64 4.48 -3.68
C VAL A 35 11.17 4.64 -3.71
N ILE A 36 11.87 3.81 -4.48
CA ILE A 36 13.33 3.92 -4.63
C ILE A 36 13.71 5.28 -5.22
N ARG A 37 13.00 5.75 -6.25
CA ARG A 37 13.22 7.07 -6.86
C ARG A 37 12.94 8.21 -5.89
N ALA A 38 11.84 8.17 -5.15
CA ALA A 38 11.47 9.19 -4.17
C ALA A 38 12.52 9.34 -3.06
N PHE A 39 13.07 8.23 -2.57
CA PHE A 39 14.18 8.24 -1.61
C PHE A 39 15.46 8.79 -2.25
N ASN A 40 15.79 8.40 -3.48
CA ASN A 40 16.98 8.87 -4.19
C ASN A 40 16.95 10.37 -4.50
N SER A 41 15.77 10.92 -4.78
CA SER A 41 15.57 12.36 -5.04
C SER A 41 15.43 13.18 -3.76
N ASN A 42 15.46 12.55 -2.59
CA ASN A 42 15.21 13.19 -1.30
C ASN A 42 13.88 13.96 -1.29
N GLN A 43 12.83 13.32 -1.80
CA GLN A 43 11.49 13.89 -1.85
C GLN A 43 11.06 14.33 -0.44
N PRO A 44 10.53 15.56 -0.28
CA PRO A 44 9.98 16.02 0.98
C PRO A 44 8.94 15.04 1.54
N TYR A 45 9.04 14.74 2.83
CA TYR A 45 8.23 13.69 3.47
C TYR A 45 6.72 13.97 3.41
N ASP A 46 6.33 15.24 3.49
CA ASP A 46 4.95 15.70 3.31
C ASP A 46 4.41 15.36 1.91
N GLN A 47 5.17 15.67 0.86
CA GLN A 47 4.80 15.34 -0.51
C GLN A 47 4.79 13.82 -0.72
N PHE A 48 5.80 13.11 -0.22
CA PHE A 48 5.87 11.65 -0.27
C PHE A 48 4.65 10.99 0.37
N THR A 49 4.20 11.51 1.51
CA THR A 49 3.02 11.04 2.22
C THR A 49 1.73 11.30 1.43
N ILE A 50 1.56 12.52 0.92
CA ILE A 50 0.37 12.90 0.13
C ILE A 50 0.24 12.02 -1.12
N GLU A 51 1.32 11.84 -1.87
CA GLU A 51 1.30 11.06 -3.10
C GLU A 51 1.00 9.58 -2.85
N GLN A 52 1.49 9.00 -1.75
CA GLN A 52 1.17 7.63 -1.40
C GLN A 52 -0.27 7.42 -0.93
N LEU A 53 -0.84 8.39 -0.20
CA LEU A 53 -2.18 8.27 0.37
C LEU A 53 -3.28 8.66 -0.62
N ALA A 54 -3.02 9.62 -1.50
CA ALA A 54 -4.05 10.27 -2.31
C ALA A 54 -3.50 10.83 -3.64
N GLY A 55 -2.41 10.27 -4.19
CA GLY A 55 -1.81 10.74 -5.43
C GLY A 55 -2.76 10.71 -6.62
N ASP A 56 -3.69 9.75 -6.67
CA ASP A 56 -4.77 9.63 -7.65
C ASP A 56 -5.90 10.66 -7.49
N LEU A 57 -6.02 11.27 -6.31
CA LEU A 57 -7.00 12.31 -6.01
C LEU A 57 -6.46 13.73 -6.23
N LEU A 58 -5.18 13.88 -6.59
CA LEU A 58 -4.59 15.19 -6.90
C LEU A 58 -5.17 15.77 -8.20
N PRO A 59 -5.24 17.11 -8.34
CA PRO A 59 -5.69 17.72 -9.59
C PRO A 59 -4.76 17.38 -10.75
N ASN A 60 -5.27 16.74 -11.80
CA ASN A 60 -4.52 16.30 -12.98
C ASN A 60 -3.25 15.48 -12.60
N PRO A 61 -3.41 14.30 -11.98
CA PRO A 61 -2.30 13.59 -11.38
C PRO A 61 -1.32 13.11 -12.45
N SER A 62 -0.03 13.20 -12.16
CA SER A 62 1.01 12.63 -13.02
C SER A 62 0.99 11.10 -12.95
N ILE A 63 1.63 10.43 -13.91
CA ILE A 63 1.80 8.97 -13.85
C ILE A 63 2.54 8.54 -12.59
N ASP A 64 3.56 9.30 -12.14
CA ASP A 64 4.26 8.99 -10.90
C ASP A 64 3.34 9.11 -9.67
N GLN A 65 2.42 10.08 -9.64
CA GLN A 65 1.45 10.24 -8.54
C GLN A 65 0.39 9.13 -8.52
N LEU A 66 -0.02 8.66 -9.70
CA LEU A 66 -0.87 7.47 -9.82
C LEU A 66 -0.16 6.21 -9.32
N ILE A 67 1.12 6.05 -9.68
CA ILE A 67 1.96 4.93 -9.21
C ILE A 67 2.19 5.01 -7.71
N ALA A 68 2.41 6.21 -7.14
CA ALA A 68 2.63 6.43 -5.72
C ALA A 68 1.46 5.90 -4.86
N THR A 69 0.23 6.06 -5.35
CA THR A 69 -0.99 5.54 -4.71
C THR A 69 -1.01 4.00 -4.64
N GLY A 70 -0.05 3.33 -5.28
CA GLY A 70 0.21 1.90 -5.16
C GLY A 70 0.32 1.40 -3.72
N LEU A 71 0.66 2.24 -2.73
CA LEU A 71 0.57 1.88 -1.30
C LEU A 71 -0.80 1.28 -0.93
N GLN A 72 -1.90 1.86 -1.42
CA GLN A 72 -3.27 1.38 -1.16
C GLN A 72 -3.58 0.03 -1.83
N ARG A 73 -2.64 -0.47 -2.62
CA ARG A 73 -2.72 -1.71 -3.37
C ARG A 73 -1.69 -2.72 -2.88
N CYS A 74 -0.79 -2.39 -1.95
CA CYS A 74 0.16 -3.36 -1.38
C CYS A 74 -0.49 -4.35 -0.42
N ASN A 75 -1.74 -4.14 -0.02
CA ASN A 75 -2.50 -5.10 0.76
C ASN A 75 -2.54 -6.48 0.08
N ILE A 76 -2.59 -7.54 0.89
CA ILE A 76 -2.81 -8.91 0.41
C ILE A 76 -4.11 -8.94 -0.40
N THR A 77 -4.08 -9.67 -1.52
CA THR A 77 -5.21 -9.82 -2.45
C THR A 77 -5.37 -11.28 -2.85
N THR A 78 -6.49 -11.61 -3.49
CA THR A 78 -6.70 -12.94 -4.10
C THR A 78 -6.81 -12.83 -5.62
N ASN A 79 -6.42 -13.91 -6.31
CA ASN A 79 -6.67 -14.16 -7.73
C ASN A 79 -7.41 -15.49 -7.91
N GLU A 80 -8.09 -15.96 -6.86
CA GLU A 80 -8.85 -17.19 -6.88
C GLU A 80 -10.29 -16.94 -7.32
N GLY A 81 -10.76 -17.78 -8.25
CA GLY A 81 -12.18 -17.82 -8.63
C GLY A 81 -13.02 -18.47 -7.53
N GLY A 82 -14.21 -17.92 -7.26
CA GLY A 82 -15.13 -18.45 -6.25
C GLY A 82 -15.00 -17.85 -4.86
N THR A 83 -14.13 -16.85 -4.69
CA THR A 83 -14.07 -16.06 -3.44
C THR A 83 -15.27 -15.13 -3.30
N ILE A 84 -15.62 -14.81 -2.06
CA ILE A 84 -16.74 -13.90 -1.74
C ILE A 84 -16.25 -12.46 -1.87
N ALA A 85 -16.80 -11.70 -2.82
CA ALA A 85 -16.35 -10.35 -3.13
C ALA A 85 -16.49 -9.41 -1.93
N GLU A 86 -17.57 -9.55 -1.17
CA GLU A 86 -17.87 -8.75 0.02
C GLU A 86 -16.87 -9.01 1.15
N GLU A 87 -16.51 -10.27 1.37
CA GLU A 87 -15.50 -10.66 2.36
C GLU A 87 -14.12 -10.08 1.99
N ASN A 88 -13.72 -10.22 0.72
CA ASN A 88 -12.48 -9.65 0.22
C ASN A 88 -12.45 -8.14 0.41
N LEU A 89 -13.54 -7.43 0.09
CA LEU A 89 -13.61 -5.98 0.26
C LEU A 89 -13.45 -5.57 1.72
N ALA A 90 -14.11 -6.27 2.65
CA ALA A 90 -13.98 -6.02 4.08
C ALA A 90 -12.54 -6.25 4.57
N ASN A 91 -11.89 -7.35 4.13
CA ASN A 91 -10.51 -7.65 4.47
C ASN A 91 -9.54 -6.60 3.92
N TYR A 92 -9.72 -6.15 2.67
CA TYR A 92 -8.88 -5.11 2.07
C TYR A 92 -9.06 -3.76 2.78
N ALA A 93 -10.29 -3.41 3.17
CA ALA A 93 -10.56 -2.19 3.92
C ALA A 93 -9.88 -2.24 5.31
N SER A 94 -10.01 -3.34 6.04
CA SER A 94 -9.34 -3.55 7.33
C SER A 94 -7.82 -3.41 7.16
N ASP A 95 -7.25 -4.08 6.16
CA ASP A 95 -5.82 -4.08 5.90
C ASP A 95 -5.27 -2.67 5.66
N ARG A 96 -5.96 -1.86 4.84
CA ARG A 96 -5.57 -0.46 4.58
C ARG A 96 -5.62 0.40 5.83
N VAL A 97 -6.66 0.25 6.66
CA VAL A 97 -6.78 0.97 7.95
C VAL A 97 -5.64 0.58 8.90
N GLN A 98 -5.25 -0.69 8.91
CA GLN A 98 -4.11 -1.18 9.69
C GLN A 98 -2.78 -0.57 9.20
N THR A 99 -2.52 -0.63 7.89
CA THR A 99 -1.31 0.00 7.30
C THR A 99 -1.24 1.48 7.62
N LEU A 100 -2.34 2.21 7.43
CA LEU A 100 -2.39 3.65 7.72
C LEU A 100 -2.08 3.92 9.20
N GLY A 101 -2.72 3.16 10.09
CA GLY A 101 -2.51 3.25 11.54
C GLY A 101 -1.05 3.02 11.92
N TRP A 102 -0.45 1.96 11.42
CA TRP A 102 0.94 1.60 11.74
C TRP A 102 1.96 2.57 11.16
N ILE A 103 1.86 2.91 9.86
CA ILE A 103 2.89 3.70 9.16
C ILE A 103 2.82 5.18 9.54
N TYR A 104 1.61 5.77 9.58
CA TYR A 104 1.46 7.22 9.65
C TYR A 104 0.99 7.73 11.01
N LEU A 105 0.25 6.91 11.76
CA LEU A 105 -0.27 7.32 13.06
C LEU A 105 0.55 6.74 14.23
N GLY A 106 1.36 5.71 14.00
CA GLY A 106 2.03 4.96 15.06
C GLY A 106 1.04 4.26 16.00
N LEU A 107 -0.15 3.92 15.51
CA LEU A 107 -1.27 3.36 16.27
C LEU A 107 -1.61 1.94 15.80
N THR A 108 -1.84 1.03 16.74
CA THR A 108 -2.37 -0.30 16.44
C THR A 108 -3.90 -0.25 16.29
N THR A 109 -4.38 -0.16 15.05
CA THR A 109 -5.82 -0.09 14.73
C THR A 109 -6.45 -1.46 14.43
N ASN A 110 -5.65 -2.54 14.38
CA ASN A 110 -6.12 -3.88 14.04
C ASN A 110 -7.15 -4.46 15.04
N CYS A 111 -7.15 -4.01 16.29
CA CYS A 111 -8.14 -4.43 17.28
C CYS A 111 -9.56 -3.99 16.92
N ALA A 112 -9.70 -2.83 16.27
CA ALA A 112 -10.99 -2.27 15.86
C ALA A 112 -11.68 -3.05 14.72
N GLN A 113 -11.01 -4.06 14.15
CA GLN A 113 -11.66 -4.98 13.21
C GLN A 113 -12.77 -5.80 13.89
N CYS A 114 -12.60 -6.12 15.17
CA CYS A 114 -13.50 -7.00 15.91
C CYS A 114 -14.08 -6.37 17.18
N HIS A 115 -13.49 -5.27 17.66
CA HIS A 115 -13.87 -4.60 18.91
C HIS A 115 -14.31 -3.17 18.62
N ASP A 116 -15.27 -2.68 19.39
CA ASP A 116 -15.60 -1.25 19.44
C ASP A 116 -14.58 -0.54 20.36
N HIS A 117 -14.08 0.62 19.94
CA HIS A 117 -12.95 1.33 20.56
C HIS A 117 -13.23 2.82 20.72
#